data_AF-A0A430HFA0-F1
#
_entry.id   AF-A0A430HFA0-F1
#
_cell.length_a   1.000
_cell.length_b   1.000
_cell.length_c   1.000
_cell.angle_alpha   90.00
_cell.angle_beta   90.00
_cell.angle_gamma   90.00
#
_symmetry.space_group_name_H-M   'P 1'
#
loop_
_entity.id
_entity.type
_entity.pdbx_description
1 polymer ?
#
loop_
_entity_poly.entity_id
_entity_poly.type
_entity_poly.pdbx_seq_one_letter_code
_entity_poly.pdbx_strand_id
1 'polypeptide(L)'
;MTTVTPKLFPTGGLRALSAKETLQRAKAMNCKIAKSSKPSCTGQIFVGIFFDGTGNNRDNDFKKPAEAARKHSNVVKLYHAYNDDAAAGFFKFYIPGVGTPFPEIGDDAAMFGGPFAWNGENRVIWAFTRLLNAPHLYVNNTQLMDDARSKTITNNMASMFTPPAHRRLVLRTWQDKLKQALKNKKPELELITLSVFGFSRGAAEARAFCNWLFEVLEYKDGGWQLGGIPFRLDFLGIFDTVASVGIPNSLPDLLMEGHQSWADGNMQIHPAIEQCVHFVAGHEVRAAFPLDSVRIEQAYPPNAREVMYPGAHSDLGGGYAPNAVGISATVADPLAIIPGANMYQDARVAGVALNSWSRLPTWQRADLTPATETVRSFNAYMKSAGITSGPVEDVHRSYMAPYLSYRFKYRNDNSKLPFYVRANAADKSYIAITSETFNARLQRKFSAYPIRPNDPKYSLTDAADMQRKLAKAAGLEAQDRNDGNLQQLYHMASLIDYSKITPAMEEFFGNHVHDSMAGFIGMGRPTFFENSTDEYKVNGLGIWRFRKIFNKNG
;
A
#
# COMPACT_ATOMS: atom_id res chain seq x y z
N MET A 1 2.96 -14.68 -15.64
CA MET A 1 3.25 -13.26 -15.28
C MET A 1 4.15 -13.25 -14.07
N THR A 2 4.98 -12.24 -13.91
CA THR A 2 5.91 -12.05 -12.77
C THR A 2 5.76 -10.63 -12.24
N THR A 3 6.33 -10.31 -11.08
CA THR A 3 6.47 -8.91 -10.65
C THR A 3 7.35 -8.18 -11.66
N VAL A 4 6.91 -7.01 -12.10
CA VAL A 4 7.64 -6.18 -13.06
C VAL A 4 8.19 -4.92 -12.41
N THR A 5 9.16 -4.27 -13.07
CA THR A 5 9.64 -2.94 -12.68
C THR A 5 8.85 -1.85 -13.41
N PRO A 6 8.72 -0.65 -12.82
CA PRO A 6 8.01 0.44 -13.45
C PRO A 6 8.77 0.91 -14.69
N LYS A 7 8.01 1.39 -15.68
CA LYS A 7 8.60 2.12 -16.81
C LYS A 7 9.18 3.44 -16.32
N LEU A 8 10.15 3.97 -17.07
CA LEU A 8 10.63 5.34 -16.86
C LEU A 8 9.46 6.33 -16.91
N PHE A 9 9.49 7.30 -16.01
CA PHE A 9 8.46 8.32 -15.94
C PHE A 9 8.72 9.40 -17.02
N PRO A 10 7.70 9.83 -17.79
CA PRO A 10 7.93 10.81 -18.85
C PRO A 10 8.36 12.17 -18.27
N THR A 11 9.37 12.80 -18.89
CA THR A 11 9.93 14.09 -18.42
C THR A 11 8.95 15.26 -18.53
N GLY A 12 7.96 15.18 -19.43
CA GLY A 12 6.89 16.17 -19.58
C GLY A 12 5.69 15.96 -18.63
N GLY A 13 5.81 15.08 -17.62
CA GLY A 13 4.71 14.72 -16.73
C GLY A 13 3.81 13.62 -17.31
N LEU A 14 2.53 13.61 -16.91
CA LEU A 14 1.58 12.62 -17.39
C LEU A 14 1.40 12.71 -18.92
N ARG A 15 1.68 11.60 -19.60
CA ARG A 15 1.56 11.52 -21.07
C ARG A 15 0.12 11.31 -21.52
N ALA A 16 -0.16 11.67 -22.77
CA ALA A 16 -1.40 11.27 -23.43
C ALA A 16 -1.52 9.74 -23.52
N LEU A 17 -2.76 9.24 -23.53
CA LEU A 17 -3.04 7.84 -23.81
C LEU A 17 -2.67 7.52 -25.26
N SER A 18 -1.98 6.40 -25.46
CA SER A 18 -1.72 5.87 -26.81
C SER A 18 -3.04 5.48 -27.51
N ALA A 19 -3.00 5.25 -28.83
CA ALA A 19 -4.15 4.75 -29.57
C ALA A 19 -4.67 3.42 -29.00
N LYS A 20 -3.76 2.51 -28.61
CA LYS A 20 -4.09 1.22 -27.97
C LYS A 20 -4.79 1.42 -26.62
N GLU A 21 -4.28 2.32 -25.79
CA GLU A 21 -4.88 2.63 -24.48
C GLU A 21 -6.21 3.36 -24.61
N THR A 22 -6.34 4.22 -25.63
CA THR A 22 -7.61 4.89 -25.96
C THR A 22 -8.65 3.86 -26.38
N LEU A 23 -8.29 2.88 -27.21
CA LEU A 23 -9.17 1.79 -27.59
C LEU A 23 -9.52 0.88 -26.40
N GLN A 24 -8.55 0.55 -25.55
CA GLN A 24 -8.78 -0.23 -24.33
C GLN A 24 -9.75 0.50 -23.40
N ARG A 25 -9.55 1.80 -23.17
CA ARG A 25 -10.48 2.62 -22.40
C ARG A 25 -11.85 2.67 -23.06
N ALA A 26 -11.92 2.88 -24.36
CA ALA A 26 -13.20 2.91 -25.10
C ALA A 26 -13.96 1.59 -24.95
N LYS A 27 -13.26 0.45 -25.04
CA LYS A 27 -13.84 -0.88 -24.79
C LYS A 27 -14.35 -1.03 -23.35
N ALA A 28 -13.56 -0.60 -22.36
CA ALA A 28 -13.96 -0.63 -20.96
C ALA A 28 -15.14 0.32 -20.64
N MET A 29 -15.28 1.40 -21.42
CA MET A 29 -16.36 2.39 -21.32
C MET A 29 -17.58 2.06 -22.18
N ASN A 30 -17.52 1.06 -23.07
CA ASN A 30 -18.56 0.83 -24.07
C ASN A 30 -19.92 0.45 -23.44
N CYS A 31 -19.91 -0.08 -22.21
CA CYS A 31 -21.11 -0.37 -21.42
C CYS A 31 -21.47 0.74 -20.40
N LYS A 32 -20.76 1.88 -20.40
CA LYS A 32 -20.80 2.90 -19.32
C LYS A 32 -21.36 4.27 -19.74
N ILE A 33 -21.55 4.54 -21.03
CA ILE A 33 -21.92 5.88 -21.51
C ILE A 33 -23.39 5.89 -21.92
N ALA A 34 -24.27 6.39 -21.05
CA ALA A 34 -25.63 6.76 -21.44
C ALA A 34 -25.55 7.97 -22.40
N LYS A 35 -25.99 7.79 -23.65
CA LYS A 35 -26.06 8.86 -24.66
C LYS A 35 -27.34 9.69 -24.48
N SER A 36 -27.47 10.55 -23.46
CA SER A 36 -28.59 11.50 -23.43
C SER A 36 -28.48 12.55 -22.32
N SER A 37 -28.79 13.82 -22.63
CA SER A 37 -29.12 14.89 -21.67
C SER A 37 -30.62 15.03 -21.38
N LYS A 38 -31.44 14.09 -21.88
CA LYS A 38 -32.88 13.98 -21.62
C LYS A 38 -33.13 12.98 -20.48
N PRO A 39 -34.22 13.14 -19.70
CA PRO A 39 -34.65 12.15 -18.73
C PRO A 39 -34.75 10.77 -19.39
N SER A 40 -34.03 9.80 -18.85
CA SER A 40 -34.10 8.41 -19.29
C SER A 40 -34.89 7.61 -18.26
N CYS A 41 -35.69 6.64 -18.71
CA CYS A 41 -36.36 5.68 -17.83
C CYS A 41 -35.37 4.69 -17.21
N THR A 42 -34.10 4.75 -17.59
CA THR A 42 -33.01 3.91 -17.11
C THR A 42 -31.75 4.72 -16.81
N GLY A 43 -30.88 4.20 -15.95
CA GLY A 43 -29.63 4.84 -15.56
C GLY A 43 -28.59 3.84 -15.09
N GLN A 44 -27.37 4.33 -14.88
CA GLN A 44 -26.24 3.53 -14.41
C GLN A 44 -25.47 4.35 -13.38
N ILE A 45 -24.79 3.66 -12.46
CA ILE A 45 -23.97 4.34 -11.45
C ILE A 45 -22.53 3.84 -11.44
N PHE A 46 -21.64 4.73 -11.05
CA PHE A 46 -20.20 4.53 -10.92
C PHE A 46 -19.79 4.87 -9.50
N VAL A 47 -19.35 3.87 -8.75
CA VAL A 47 -18.99 4.00 -7.35
C VAL A 47 -17.48 3.82 -7.18
N GLY A 48 -16.81 4.82 -6.62
CA GLY A 48 -15.41 4.75 -6.22
C GLY A 48 -15.28 4.63 -4.71
N ILE A 49 -14.61 3.60 -4.20
CA ILE A 49 -14.33 3.42 -2.76
C ILE A 49 -12.83 3.46 -2.51
N PHE A 50 -12.40 4.26 -1.54
CA PHE A 50 -11.00 4.62 -1.32
C PHE A 50 -10.60 4.37 0.13
N PHE A 51 -9.88 3.27 0.39
CA PHE A 51 -9.40 2.86 1.71
C PHE A 51 -7.99 3.37 1.98
N ASP A 52 -7.83 4.34 2.88
CA ASP A 52 -6.51 4.92 3.16
C ASP A 52 -5.65 4.01 4.06
N GLY A 53 -4.33 4.24 4.04
CA GLY A 53 -3.37 3.43 4.77
C GLY A 53 -3.28 3.76 6.27
N THR A 54 -2.67 2.87 7.05
CA THR A 54 -2.44 3.05 8.49
C THR A 54 -1.90 4.45 8.80
N GLY A 55 -2.53 5.17 9.72
CA GLY A 55 -2.10 6.51 10.13
C GLY A 55 -2.41 7.64 9.13
N ASN A 56 -3.06 7.35 8.00
CA ASN A 56 -3.45 8.36 7.01
C ASN A 56 -4.93 8.74 7.14
N ASN A 57 -5.18 10.04 7.10
CA ASN A 57 -6.50 10.63 7.19
C ASN A 57 -6.56 11.92 6.38
N ARG A 58 -7.37 11.95 5.31
CA ARG A 58 -7.58 13.13 4.46
C ARG A 58 -7.77 14.43 5.24
N ASP A 59 -8.56 14.41 6.31
CA ASP A 59 -8.87 15.64 7.01
C ASP A 59 -7.68 16.11 7.85
N ASN A 60 -6.93 15.19 8.47
CA ASN A 60 -5.71 15.51 9.22
C ASN A 60 -4.48 15.79 8.35
N ASP A 61 -4.40 15.21 7.16
CA ASP A 61 -3.20 15.25 6.31
C ASP A 61 -3.32 16.18 5.11
N PHE A 62 -4.55 16.60 4.75
CA PHE A 62 -4.83 17.50 3.63
C PHE A 62 -5.65 18.74 4.01
N LYS A 63 -6.80 18.57 4.70
CA LYS A 63 -7.72 19.71 4.94
C LYS A 63 -7.26 20.66 6.05
N LYS A 64 -6.85 20.10 7.20
CA LYS A 64 -6.42 20.87 8.37
C LYS A 64 -5.05 21.52 8.23
N PRO A 65 -3.99 20.85 7.73
CA PRO A 65 -2.67 21.44 7.65
C PRO A 65 -2.57 22.48 6.52
N ALA A 66 -1.66 23.44 6.70
CA ALA A 66 -1.27 24.35 5.62
C ALA A 66 -0.68 23.56 4.44
N GLU A 67 -0.77 24.10 3.23
CA GLU A 67 -0.34 23.41 2.01
C GLU A 67 1.10 22.87 2.09
N ALA A 68 2.03 23.67 2.61
CA ALA A 68 3.43 23.30 2.78
C ALA A 68 3.69 22.17 3.80
N ALA A 69 2.68 21.79 4.60
CA ALA A 69 2.76 20.73 5.61
C ALA A 69 1.87 19.51 5.26
N ARG A 70 1.21 19.52 4.09
CA ARG A 70 0.36 18.40 3.67
C ARG A 70 1.18 17.15 3.44
N LYS A 71 0.60 16.00 3.79
CA LYS A 71 1.23 14.69 3.67
C LYS A 71 0.27 13.60 3.19
N HIS A 72 -0.83 13.98 2.56
CA HIS A 72 -1.90 13.06 2.15
C HIS A 72 -1.42 11.98 1.18
N SER A 73 -2.02 10.80 1.31
CA SER A 73 -1.67 9.63 0.52
C SER A 73 -2.10 9.72 -0.94
N ASN A 74 -1.62 8.79 -1.76
CA ASN A 74 -2.09 8.61 -3.12
C ASN A 74 -3.55 8.18 -3.19
N VAL A 75 -4.11 7.56 -2.14
CA VAL A 75 -5.54 7.24 -2.05
C VAL A 75 -6.37 8.52 -2.04
N VAL A 76 -5.96 9.52 -1.25
CA VAL A 76 -6.61 10.84 -1.21
C VAL A 76 -6.53 11.54 -2.56
N LYS A 77 -5.36 11.49 -3.23
CA LYS A 77 -5.18 12.11 -4.56
C LYS A 77 -6.11 11.50 -5.60
N LEU A 78 -6.22 10.17 -5.63
CA LEU A 78 -7.13 9.46 -6.54
C LEU A 78 -8.60 9.73 -6.21
N TYR A 79 -8.94 9.82 -4.91
CA TYR A 79 -10.27 10.23 -4.46
C TYR A 79 -10.64 11.65 -4.95
N HIS A 80 -9.70 12.59 -4.86
CA HIS A 80 -9.91 13.95 -5.37
C HIS A 80 -10.12 13.98 -6.89
N ALA A 81 -9.39 13.14 -7.63
CA ALA A 81 -9.47 13.04 -9.08
C ALA A 81 -10.73 12.29 -9.59
N TYR A 82 -11.47 11.58 -8.72
CA TYR A 82 -12.68 10.84 -9.08
C TYR A 82 -13.89 11.76 -9.31
N ASN A 83 -14.70 11.45 -10.33
CA ASN A 83 -15.88 12.22 -10.67
C ASN A 83 -16.93 12.16 -9.54
N ASP A 84 -17.52 13.30 -9.20
CA ASP A 84 -18.43 13.45 -8.07
C ASP A 84 -19.65 14.26 -8.51
N ASP A 85 -20.46 13.61 -9.33
CA ASP A 85 -21.71 14.14 -9.86
C ASP A 85 -22.79 13.09 -9.60
N ALA A 86 -23.38 13.17 -8.41
CA ALA A 86 -24.41 12.24 -7.95
C ALA A 86 -25.64 12.25 -8.87
N ALA A 87 -25.98 13.40 -9.46
CA ALA A 87 -27.09 13.51 -10.40
C ALA A 87 -26.82 12.74 -11.71
N ALA A 88 -25.56 12.70 -12.14
CA ALA A 88 -25.12 11.88 -13.27
C ALA A 88 -24.70 10.44 -12.88
N GLY A 89 -24.96 10.01 -11.63
CA GLY A 89 -24.70 8.65 -11.16
C GLY A 89 -23.27 8.37 -10.71
N PHE A 90 -22.44 9.38 -10.48
CA PHE A 90 -21.06 9.22 -9.99
C PHE A 90 -20.99 9.46 -8.49
N PHE A 91 -20.51 8.46 -7.76
CA PHE A 91 -20.38 8.50 -6.30
C PHE A 91 -18.95 8.15 -5.88
N LYS A 92 -18.43 8.84 -4.88
CA LYS A 92 -17.14 8.51 -4.27
C LYS A 92 -17.18 8.51 -2.75
N PHE A 93 -16.56 7.50 -2.15
CA PHE A 93 -16.52 7.31 -0.71
C PHE A 93 -15.08 7.14 -0.24
N TYR A 94 -14.67 7.99 0.70
CA TYR A 94 -13.37 7.93 1.34
C TYR A 94 -13.51 7.24 2.70
N ILE A 95 -12.61 6.29 2.97
CA ILE A 95 -12.55 5.53 4.22
C ILE A 95 -11.20 5.84 4.88
N PRO A 96 -11.18 6.53 6.04
CA PRO A 96 -9.93 6.87 6.74
C PRO A 96 -9.16 5.62 7.14
N GLY A 97 -7.83 5.70 7.13
CA GLY A 97 -7.00 4.57 7.52
C GLY A 97 -7.11 4.24 9.01
N VAL A 98 -6.88 2.97 9.34
CA VAL A 98 -6.79 2.50 10.73
C VAL A 98 -5.74 3.28 11.53
N GLY A 99 -6.01 3.45 12.82
CA GLY A 99 -5.20 4.27 13.72
C GLY A 99 -5.38 5.78 13.54
N THR A 100 -6.41 6.20 12.81
CA THR A 100 -6.83 7.61 12.73
C THR A 100 -8.31 7.75 13.08
N PRO A 101 -8.75 8.93 13.54
CA PRO A 101 -10.15 9.13 13.93
C PRO A 101 -11.11 8.86 12.76
N PHE A 102 -12.17 8.12 13.06
CA PHE A 102 -13.31 7.89 12.19
C PHE A 102 -14.63 8.00 12.99
N PRO A 103 -15.09 9.25 13.27
CA PRO A 103 -16.23 9.52 14.13
C PRO A 103 -17.53 8.80 13.74
N GLU A 104 -17.73 8.59 12.43
CA GLU A 104 -18.91 7.95 11.85
C GLU A 104 -19.08 6.50 12.32
N ILE A 105 -18.00 5.80 12.66
CA ILE A 105 -18.05 4.46 13.29
C ILE A 105 -17.81 4.52 14.82
N GLY A 106 -17.52 5.71 15.36
CA GLY A 106 -17.18 5.92 16.77
C GLY A 106 -15.72 5.57 17.11
N ASP A 107 -14.83 5.54 16.11
CA ASP A 107 -13.40 5.36 16.32
C ASP A 107 -12.78 6.73 16.61
N ASP A 108 -12.39 6.97 17.85
CA ASP A 108 -11.73 8.21 18.29
C ASP A 108 -10.20 8.13 18.13
N ALA A 109 -9.67 7.02 17.64
CA ALA A 109 -8.26 6.66 17.66
C ALA A 109 -7.62 6.66 19.06
N ALA A 110 -8.42 6.66 20.15
CA ALA A 110 -7.95 6.71 21.53
C ALA A 110 -7.45 5.35 22.04
N MET A 111 -8.01 4.24 21.56
CA MET A 111 -7.46 2.91 21.79
C MET A 111 -6.32 2.64 20.79
N PHE A 112 -5.22 3.36 21.02
CA PHE A 112 -3.94 3.21 20.35
C PHE A 112 -4.02 3.17 18.82
N GLY A 113 -3.95 4.36 18.21
CA GLY A 113 -3.45 4.57 16.84
C GLY A 113 -1.97 4.14 16.62
N GLY A 114 -1.55 3.09 17.31
CA GLY A 114 -0.29 2.40 17.15
C GLY A 114 -0.46 1.05 16.42
N PRO A 115 0.53 0.15 16.48
CA PRO A 115 0.66 -0.99 15.57
C PRO A 115 -0.47 -2.04 15.62
N PHE A 116 -1.44 -1.95 16.53
CA PHE A 116 -2.50 -2.94 16.73
C PHE A 116 -3.69 -2.85 15.76
N ALA A 117 -3.94 -1.69 15.13
CA ALA A 117 -4.94 -1.49 14.06
C ALA A 117 -6.29 -2.22 14.25
N TRP A 118 -6.94 -2.00 15.39
CA TRP A 118 -8.35 -2.36 15.55
C TRP A 118 -9.23 -1.54 14.59
N ASN A 119 -10.46 -2.03 14.31
CA ASN A 119 -11.46 -1.43 13.42
C ASN A 119 -11.22 -1.51 11.89
N GLY A 120 -10.34 -2.39 11.41
CA GLY A 120 -10.23 -2.69 9.97
C GLY A 120 -11.51 -3.31 9.40
N GLU A 121 -12.09 -4.29 10.11
CA GLU A 121 -13.39 -4.88 9.75
C GLU A 121 -14.52 -3.83 9.74
N ASN A 122 -14.56 -2.92 10.72
CA ASN A 122 -15.55 -1.84 10.75
C ASN A 122 -15.47 -0.95 9.51
N ARG A 123 -14.26 -0.64 9.02
CA ARG A 123 -14.05 0.14 7.79
C ARG A 123 -14.54 -0.60 6.55
N VAL A 124 -14.31 -1.91 6.48
CA VAL A 124 -14.85 -2.77 5.42
C VAL A 124 -16.38 -2.78 5.44
N ILE A 125 -17.00 -2.99 6.60
CA ILE A 125 -18.47 -3.01 6.73
C ILE A 125 -19.07 -1.64 6.44
N TRP A 126 -18.42 -0.56 6.90
CA TRP A 126 -18.85 0.80 6.58
C TRP A 126 -18.88 1.03 5.06
N ALA A 127 -17.87 0.58 4.32
CA ALA A 127 -17.85 0.66 2.87
C ALA A 127 -19.02 -0.08 2.20
N PHE A 128 -19.48 -1.21 2.73
CA PHE A 128 -20.71 -1.88 2.25
C PHE A 128 -21.93 -0.98 2.40
N THR A 129 -22.08 -0.28 3.53
CA THR A 129 -23.22 0.65 3.73
C THR A 129 -23.21 1.76 2.67
N ARG A 130 -22.03 2.25 2.30
CA ARG A 130 -21.87 3.29 1.27
C ARG A 130 -22.24 2.78 -0.12
N LEU A 131 -21.77 1.57 -0.48
CA LEU A 131 -22.12 0.93 -1.74
C LEU A 131 -23.64 0.70 -1.86
N LEU A 132 -24.30 0.24 -0.79
CA LEU A 132 -25.75 0.03 -0.77
C LEU A 132 -26.55 1.34 -0.81
N ASN A 133 -26.01 2.43 -0.26
CA ASN A 133 -26.62 3.74 -0.33
C ASN A 133 -26.60 4.35 -1.73
N ALA A 134 -25.57 4.09 -2.54
CA ALA A 134 -25.39 4.76 -3.84
C ALA A 134 -26.57 4.54 -4.83
N PRO A 135 -27.09 3.31 -5.05
CA PRO A 135 -28.29 3.09 -5.83
C PRO A 135 -29.52 3.84 -5.30
N HIS A 136 -29.71 3.85 -3.98
CA HIS A 136 -30.85 4.51 -3.35
C HIS A 136 -30.76 6.04 -3.45
N LEU A 137 -29.55 6.60 -3.29
CA LEU A 137 -29.29 8.02 -3.50
C LEU A 137 -29.59 8.44 -4.93
N TYR A 138 -29.17 7.65 -5.92
CA TYR A 138 -29.40 7.95 -7.33
C TYR A 138 -30.89 7.94 -7.70
N VAL A 139 -31.65 6.94 -7.23
CA VAL A 139 -33.04 6.73 -7.64
C VAL A 139 -34.04 7.52 -6.77
N ASN A 140 -33.82 7.55 -5.45
CA ASN A 140 -34.77 8.11 -4.48
C ASN A 140 -34.30 9.44 -3.87
N ASN A 141 -33.12 9.95 -4.23
CA ASN A 141 -32.51 11.17 -3.68
C ASN A 141 -32.43 11.19 -2.14
N THR A 142 -32.33 10.00 -1.53
CA THR A 142 -32.30 9.80 -0.08
C THR A 142 -31.37 8.63 0.25
N GLN A 143 -30.90 8.53 1.49
CA GLN A 143 -30.08 7.39 1.93
C GLN A 143 -30.97 6.20 2.31
N LEU A 144 -30.56 4.98 1.96
CA LEU A 144 -31.20 3.75 2.46
C LEU A 144 -30.95 3.58 3.97
N MET A 145 -29.76 3.97 4.39
CA MET A 145 -29.32 4.00 5.78
C MET A 145 -28.50 5.27 6.02
N ASP A 146 -28.93 6.06 7.01
CA ASP A 146 -28.15 7.20 7.50
C ASP A 146 -26.88 6.73 8.25
N ASP A 147 -26.06 7.69 8.67
CA ASP A 147 -24.79 7.39 9.34
C ASP A 147 -24.99 6.76 10.72
N ALA A 148 -26.03 7.16 11.45
CA ALA A 148 -26.37 6.56 12.75
C ALA A 148 -26.71 5.06 12.59
N ARG A 149 -27.56 4.72 11.62
CA ARG A 149 -27.89 3.34 11.30
C ARG A 149 -26.70 2.57 10.75
N SER A 150 -25.90 3.19 9.88
CA SER A 150 -24.69 2.59 9.33
C SER A 150 -23.68 2.25 10.44
N LYS A 151 -23.55 3.12 11.45
CA LYS A 151 -22.74 2.90 12.64
C LYS A 151 -23.24 1.69 13.43
N THR A 152 -24.55 1.62 13.69
CA THR A 152 -25.14 0.47 14.39
C THR A 152 -24.89 -0.84 13.64
N ILE A 153 -25.11 -0.87 12.32
CA ILE A 153 -24.84 -2.07 11.50
C ILE A 153 -23.37 -2.45 11.60
N THR A 154 -22.48 -1.46 11.41
CA THR A 154 -21.03 -1.65 11.44
C THR A 154 -20.57 -2.24 12.77
N ASN A 155 -20.98 -1.64 13.89
CA ASN A 155 -20.54 -2.04 15.22
C ASN A 155 -21.18 -3.35 15.71
N ASN A 156 -22.37 -3.71 15.22
CA ASN A 156 -23.00 -4.98 15.54
C ASN A 156 -22.45 -6.15 14.68
N MET A 157 -21.99 -5.85 13.48
CA MET A 157 -21.41 -6.85 12.57
C MET A 157 -19.92 -7.08 12.82
N ALA A 158 -19.18 -6.03 13.20
CA ALA A 158 -17.77 -6.15 13.50
C ALA A 158 -17.56 -6.93 14.81
N SER A 159 -16.77 -8.00 14.75
CA SER A 159 -16.36 -8.75 15.94
C SER A 159 -15.12 -9.54 15.60
N MET A 160 -14.24 -9.74 16.59
CA MET A 160 -13.05 -10.57 16.44
C MET A 160 -13.33 -11.97 15.88
N PHE A 161 -14.58 -12.46 16.04
CA PHE A 161 -15.01 -13.81 15.65
C PHE A 161 -16.30 -13.85 14.83
N THR A 162 -16.71 -12.79 14.11
CA THR A 162 -17.97 -12.83 13.35
C THR A 162 -17.98 -14.04 12.40
N PRO A 163 -18.87 -15.03 12.60
CA PRO A 163 -18.93 -16.16 11.70
C PRO A 163 -19.31 -15.67 10.30
N PRO A 164 -18.66 -16.16 9.23
CA PRO A 164 -18.98 -15.76 7.86
C PRO A 164 -20.48 -15.84 7.53
N ALA A 165 -21.20 -16.81 8.14
CA ALA A 165 -22.64 -16.95 8.01
C ALA A 165 -23.43 -15.73 8.51
N HIS A 166 -23.06 -15.14 9.66
CA HIS A 166 -23.73 -13.96 10.20
C HIS A 166 -23.49 -12.74 9.30
N ARG A 167 -22.26 -12.51 8.86
CA ARG A 167 -21.92 -11.46 7.89
C ARG A 167 -22.77 -11.58 6.62
N ARG A 168 -22.81 -12.78 6.03
CA ARG A 168 -23.59 -13.05 4.80
C ARG A 168 -25.08 -12.77 5.01
N LEU A 169 -25.64 -13.21 6.14
CA LEU A 169 -27.05 -12.96 6.47
C LEU A 169 -27.37 -11.47 6.52
N VAL A 170 -26.57 -10.68 7.26
CA VAL A 170 -26.83 -9.24 7.41
C VAL A 170 -26.65 -8.50 6.09
N LEU A 171 -25.58 -8.78 5.33
CA LEU A 171 -25.34 -8.13 4.03
C LEU A 171 -26.42 -8.49 3.01
N ARG A 172 -26.88 -9.75 2.95
CA ARG A 172 -28.00 -10.15 2.07
C ARG A 172 -29.31 -9.48 2.47
N THR A 173 -29.60 -9.41 3.76
CA THR A 173 -30.79 -8.70 4.28
C THR A 173 -30.83 -7.24 3.81
N TRP A 174 -29.70 -6.55 3.80
CA TRP A 174 -29.65 -5.16 3.31
C TRP A 174 -29.73 -5.05 1.79
N GLN A 175 -29.25 -6.04 1.04
CA GLN A 175 -29.50 -6.12 -0.40
C GLN A 175 -30.99 -6.30 -0.71
N ASP A 176 -31.69 -7.14 0.06
CA ASP A 176 -33.14 -7.33 -0.08
C ASP A 176 -33.91 -6.04 0.24
N LYS A 177 -33.51 -5.32 1.29
CA LYS A 177 -34.08 -4.01 1.61
C LYS A 177 -33.84 -2.99 0.51
N LEU A 178 -32.65 -2.98 -0.09
CA LEU A 178 -32.36 -2.13 -1.25
C LEU A 178 -33.29 -2.48 -2.43
N LYS A 179 -33.37 -3.77 -2.78
CA LYS A 179 -34.22 -4.27 -3.86
C LYS A 179 -35.69 -3.88 -3.66
N GLN A 180 -36.20 -3.98 -2.44
CA GLN A 180 -37.56 -3.57 -2.09
C GLN A 180 -37.74 -2.05 -2.22
N ALA A 181 -36.78 -1.25 -1.73
CA ALA A 181 -36.84 0.21 -1.77
C ALA A 181 -36.77 0.79 -3.20
N LEU A 182 -36.17 0.05 -4.13
CA LEU A 182 -36.07 0.41 -5.55
C LEU A 182 -37.19 -0.16 -6.42
N LYS A 183 -38.04 -1.04 -5.87
CA LYS A 183 -39.13 -1.67 -6.63
C LYS A 183 -40.07 -0.61 -7.22
N ASN A 184 -40.31 -0.70 -8.52
CA ASN A 184 -41.15 0.23 -9.30
C ASN A 184 -40.72 1.70 -9.24
N LYS A 185 -39.44 1.97 -8.93
CA LYS A 185 -38.87 3.32 -8.96
C LYS A 185 -38.13 3.59 -10.27
N LYS A 186 -37.99 4.87 -10.61
CA LYS A 186 -37.28 5.35 -11.80
C LYS A 186 -36.27 6.44 -11.42
N PRO A 187 -35.14 6.57 -12.14
CA PRO A 187 -34.70 5.72 -13.26
C PRO A 187 -34.42 4.28 -12.82
N GLU A 188 -34.64 3.31 -13.71
CA GLU A 188 -34.30 1.91 -13.47
C GLU A 188 -32.80 1.70 -13.65
N LEU A 189 -32.16 1.08 -12.67
CA LEU A 189 -30.72 0.87 -12.70
C LEU A 189 -30.35 -0.34 -13.56
N GLU A 190 -29.60 -0.09 -14.63
CA GLU A 190 -29.12 -1.13 -15.54
C GLU A 190 -27.78 -1.72 -15.11
N LEU A 191 -26.95 -0.95 -14.40
CA LEU A 191 -25.60 -1.37 -14.04
C LEU A 191 -25.05 -0.57 -12.85
N ILE A 192 -24.39 -1.29 -11.95
CA ILE A 192 -23.49 -0.75 -10.92
C ILE A 192 -22.06 -1.11 -11.32
N THR A 193 -21.24 -0.09 -11.54
CA THR A 193 -19.79 -0.24 -11.73
C THR A 193 -19.07 0.20 -10.47
N LEU A 194 -18.27 -0.68 -9.89
CA LEU A 194 -17.45 -0.41 -8.71
C LEU A 194 -15.97 -0.37 -9.06
N SER A 195 -15.28 0.70 -8.65
CA SER A 195 -13.81 0.80 -8.61
C SER A 195 -13.35 0.96 -7.17
N VAL A 196 -12.35 0.17 -6.75
CA VAL A 196 -11.84 0.19 -5.37
C VAL A 196 -10.34 0.52 -5.37
N PHE A 197 -9.93 1.38 -4.44
CA PHE A 197 -8.54 1.74 -4.22
C PHE A 197 -8.16 1.53 -2.76
N GLY A 198 -6.91 1.14 -2.51
CA GLY A 198 -6.42 1.01 -1.14
C GLY A 198 -4.91 1.15 -1.01
N PHE A 199 -4.43 1.58 0.16
CA PHE A 199 -3.01 1.61 0.51
C PHE A 199 -2.77 0.91 1.84
N SER A 200 -1.68 0.15 1.98
CA SER A 200 -1.27 -0.47 3.25
C SER A 200 -2.35 -1.43 3.79
N ARG A 201 -2.80 -1.25 5.03
CA ARG A 201 -3.97 -1.94 5.58
C ARG A 201 -5.26 -1.59 4.86
N GLY A 202 -5.41 -0.38 4.35
CA GLY A 202 -6.52 -0.02 3.45
C GLY A 202 -6.52 -0.84 2.15
N ALA A 203 -5.36 -1.27 1.64
CA ALA A 203 -5.31 -2.22 0.52
C ALA A 203 -5.76 -3.63 0.94
N ALA A 204 -5.48 -4.04 2.17
CA ALA A 204 -6.00 -5.31 2.71
C ALA A 204 -7.52 -5.22 2.89
N GLU A 205 -8.03 -4.11 3.46
CA GLU A 205 -9.45 -3.81 3.58
C GLU A 205 -10.14 -3.81 2.21
N ALA A 206 -9.51 -3.21 1.19
CA ALA A 206 -10.02 -3.22 -0.18
C ALA A 206 -10.14 -4.65 -0.75
N ARG A 207 -9.13 -5.50 -0.56
CA ARG A 207 -9.14 -6.90 -1.00
C ARG A 207 -10.22 -7.71 -0.27
N ALA A 208 -10.30 -7.56 1.05
CA ALA A 208 -11.31 -8.22 1.87
C ALA A 208 -12.73 -7.76 1.51
N PHE A 209 -12.94 -6.45 1.33
CA PHE A 209 -14.19 -5.88 0.85
C PHE A 209 -14.63 -6.51 -0.48
N CYS A 210 -13.72 -6.62 -1.46
CA CYS A 210 -14.02 -7.23 -2.75
C CYS A 210 -14.41 -8.71 -2.61
N ASN A 211 -13.64 -9.51 -1.86
CA ASN A 211 -13.94 -10.93 -1.66
C ASN A 211 -15.26 -11.13 -0.92
N TRP A 212 -15.49 -10.40 0.17
CA TRP A 212 -16.75 -10.45 0.92
C TRP A 212 -17.94 -10.01 0.08
N LEU A 213 -17.74 -9.07 -0.85
CA LEU A 213 -18.79 -8.63 -1.76
C LEU A 213 -19.18 -9.77 -2.70
N PHE A 214 -18.22 -10.46 -3.32
CA PHE A 214 -18.51 -11.61 -4.17
C PHE A 214 -19.10 -12.82 -3.41
N GLU A 215 -18.89 -12.94 -2.10
CA GLU A 215 -19.60 -13.96 -1.29
C GLU A 215 -21.10 -13.68 -1.14
N VAL A 216 -21.52 -12.41 -1.23
CA VAL A 216 -22.89 -11.98 -0.94
C VAL A 216 -23.66 -11.52 -2.16
N LEU A 217 -22.99 -11.21 -3.27
CA LEU A 217 -23.63 -10.94 -4.55
C LEU A 217 -24.37 -12.17 -5.07
N GLU A 218 -25.50 -11.95 -5.74
CA GLU A 218 -26.22 -13.00 -6.44
C GLU A 218 -25.58 -13.24 -7.81
N TYR A 219 -25.35 -14.50 -8.19
CA TYR A 219 -24.95 -14.84 -9.55
C TYR A 219 -26.15 -15.35 -10.33
N LYS A 220 -26.60 -14.58 -11.33
CA LYS A 220 -27.81 -14.86 -12.12
C LYS A 220 -27.62 -14.39 -13.56
N ASP A 221 -28.17 -15.16 -14.50
CA ASP A 221 -28.16 -14.84 -15.94
C ASP A 221 -26.73 -14.61 -16.50
N GLY A 222 -25.75 -15.33 -15.96
CA GLY A 222 -24.34 -15.23 -16.37
C GLY A 222 -23.60 -14.00 -15.83
N GLY A 223 -24.16 -13.28 -14.86
CA GLY A 223 -23.53 -12.10 -14.25
C GLY A 223 -23.80 -11.97 -12.75
N TRP A 224 -23.04 -11.09 -12.11
CA TRP A 224 -23.21 -10.75 -10.70
C TRP A 224 -24.28 -9.66 -10.55
N GLN A 225 -25.04 -9.70 -9.46
CA GLN A 225 -26.07 -8.72 -9.14
C GLN A 225 -26.01 -8.29 -7.68
N LEU A 226 -26.19 -6.98 -7.44
CA LEU A 226 -26.34 -6.38 -6.11
C LEU A 226 -27.77 -5.91 -5.94
N GLY A 227 -28.54 -6.54 -5.06
CA GLY A 227 -29.97 -6.19 -4.86
C GLY A 227 -30.80 -6.32 -6.14
N GLY A 228 -30.48 -7.28 -7.01
CA GLY A 228 -31.14 -7.49 -8.30
C GLY A 228 -30.70 -6.57 -9.45
N ILE A 229 -29.67 -5.74 -9.25
CA ILE A 229 -29.11 -4.85 -10.27
C ILE A 229 -27.81 -5.46 -10.80
N PRO A 230 -27.58 -5.56 -12.12
CA PRO A 230 -26.31 -6.01 -12.68
C PRO A 230 -25.12 -5.27 -12.09
N PHE A 231 -24.08 -6.02 -11.74
CA PHE A 231 -22.94 -5.53 -10.99
C PHE A 231 -21.62 -5.96 -11.64
N ARG A 232 -20.65 -5.04 -11.67
CA ARG A 232 -19.27 -5.32 -12.06
C ARG A 232 -18.28 -4.58 -11.18
N LEU A 233 -17.12 -5.21 -10.95
CA LEU A 233 -15.96 -4.57 -10.32
C LEU A 233 -14.88 -4.38 -11.39
N ASP A 234 -14.73 -3.14 -11.87
CA ASP A 234 -13.91 -2.84 -13.04
C ASP A 234 -12.42 -2.68 -12.70
N PHE A 235 -12.10 -2.20 -11.50
CA PHE A 235 -10.73 -1.89 -11.13
C PHE A 235 -10.48 -2.02 -9.62
N LEU A 236 -9.41 -2.72 -9.26
CA LEU A 236 -8.82 -2.75 -7.93
C LEU A 236 -7.39 -2.19 -7.97
N GLY A 237 -7.22 -0.94 -7.55
CA GLY A 237 -5.92 -0.26 -7.51
C GLY A 237 -5.33 -0.22 -6.11
N ILE A 238 -4.31 -1.03 -5.84
CA ILE A 238 -3.76 -1.19 -4.49
C ILE A 238 -2.28 -0.82 -4.40
N PHE A 239 -1.90 -0.24 -3.27
CA PHE A 239 -0.53 0.13 -2.93
C PHE A 239 -0.08 -0.68 -1.71
N ASP A 240 0.96 -1.48 -1.88
CA ASP A 240 1.76 -2.13 -0.86
C ASP A 240 0.95 -2.76 0.28
N THR A 241 0.06 -3.70 -0.06
CA THR A 241 -0.81 -4.39 0.89
C THR A 241 -0.05 -4.94 2.10
N VAL A 242 -0.55 -4.61 3.29
CA VAL A 242 -0.09 -5.14 4.58
C VAL A 242 -1.33 -5.61 5.35
N ALA A 243 -1.54 -6.92 5.49
CA ALA A 243 -2.69 -7.46 6.21
C ALA A 243 -2.45 -7.77 7.70
N SER A 244 -1.20 -7.70 8.16
CA SER A 244 -0.83 -8.10 9.52
C SER A 244 -1.04 -7.01 10.59
N VAL A 245 -1.19 -7.46 11.83
CA VAL A 245 -1.08 -6.60 13.01
C VAL A 245 0.40 -6.31 13.28
N GLY A 246 0.72 -5.06 13.62
CA GLY A 246 2.06 -4.47 13.55
C GLY A 246 2.97 -4.72 14.75
N ILE A 247 2.58 -5.61 15.66
CA ILE A 247 3.42 -6.09 16.79
C ILE A 247 3.59 -7.62 16.84
N PRO A 248 2.63 -8.50 16.46
CA PRO A 248 2.87 -9.95 16.53
C PRO A 248 4.03 -10.45 15.68
N ASN A 249 4.31 -9.84 14.51
CA ASN A 249 5.45 -10.25 13.66
C ASN A 249 6.82 -9.81 14.18
N SER A 250 6.88 -8.98 15.22
CA SER A 250 8.13 -8.54 15.84
C SER A 250 8.54 -9.42 17.02
N LEU A 251 7.62 -10.25 17.55
CA LEU A 251 7.83 -11.10 18.73
C LEU A 251 7.95 -12.59 18.30
N PRO A 252 9.14 -13.21 18.40
CA PRO A 252 9.39 -14.56 17.87
C PRO A 252 8.58 -15.70 18.53
N ASP A 253 8.11 -15.53 19.77
CA ASP A 253 7.56 -16.62 20.61
C ASP A 253 6.05 -16.53 20.89
N LEU A 254 5.33 -15.55 20.31
CA LEU A 254 3.87 -15.53 20.34
C LEU A 254 3.38 -16.25 19.08
N LEU A 255 2.74 -17.41 19.25
CA LEU A 255 2.04 -18.22 18.24
C LEU A 255 0.83 -17.50 17.58
N MET A 256 0.91 -16.18 17.40
CA MET A 256 -0.09 -15.31 16.77
C MET A 256 0.48 -14.63 15.51
N GLU A 257 1.35 -15.33 14.78
CA GLU A 257 1.68 -14.96 13.41
C GLU A 257 0.44 -15.13 12.52
N GLY A 258 -0.14 -14.04 12.02
CA GLY A 258 -1.31 -14.15 11.16
C GLY A 258 -1.89 -12.83 10.68
N HIS A 259 -2.71 -12.91 9.64
CA HIS A 259 -3.59 -11.81 9.23
C HIS A 259 -4.61 -11.53 10.32
N GLN A 260 -5.21 -10.34 10.31
CA GLN A 260 -6.45 -10.14 11.08
C GLN A 260 -7.51 -11.16 10.58
N SER A 261 -8.42 -11.60 11.45
CA SER A 261 -9.42 -12.63 11.11
C SER A 261 -10.25 -12.29 9.86
N TRP A 262 -10.45 -11.00 9.58
CA TRP A 262 -11.15 -10.55 8.38
C TRP A 262 -10.30 -10.57 7.10
N ALA A 263 -8.97 -10.53 7.23
CA ALA A 263 -8.04 -10.58 6.10
C ALA A 263 -7.59 -12.01 5.79
N ASP A 264 -7.68 -12.92 6.77
CA ASP A 264 -7.38 -14.33 6.55
C ASP A 264 -8.33 -14.95 5.51
N GLY A 265 -7.76 -15.69 4.55
CA GLY A 265 -8.45 -16.20 3.36
C GLY A 265 -9.05 -15.14 2.41
N ASN A 266 -8.77 -13.85 2.63
CA ASN A 266 -9.43 -12.75 1.92
C ASN A 266 -8.46 -11.84 1.16
N MET A 267 -7.19 -12.24 1.07
CA MET A 267 -6.18 -11.49 0.32
C MET A 267 -6.14 -11.90 -1.15
N GLN A 268 -6.63 -13.05 -1.59
CA GLN A 268 -6.57 -13.37 -3.03
C GLN A 268 -7.35 -12.35 -3.89
N ILE A 269 -6.89 -12.11 -5.12
CA ILE A 269 -7.62 -11.28 -6.07
C ILE A 269 -8.74 -12.12 -6.67
N HIS A 270 -10.00 -11.78 -6.37
CA HIS A 270 -11.15 -12.51 -6.87
C HIS A 270 -11.18 -12.52 -8.42
N PRO A 271 -11.44 -13.66 -9.08
CA PRO A 271 -11.37 -13.78 -10.54
C PRO A 271 -12.41 -12.94 -11.29
N ALA A 272 -13.49 -12.52 -10.64
CA ALA A 272 -14.50 -11.64 -11.23
C ALA A 272 -14.09 -10.15 -11.23
N ILE A 273 -12.97 -9.77 -10.61
CA ILE A 273 -12.39 -8.43 -10.73
C ILE A 273 -11.78 -8.31 -12.12
N GLU A 274 -12.18 -7.30 -12.89
CA GLU A 274 -11.74 -7.20 -14.29
C GLU A 274 -10.27 -6.84 -14.43
N GLN A 275 -9.77 -5.94 -13.58
CA GLN A 275 -8.36 -5.57 -13.56
C GLN A 275 -7.92 -5.19 -12.13
N CYS A 276 -6.85 -5.82 -11.66
CA CYS A 276 -6.14 -5.45 -10.45
C CYS A 276 -4.74 -4.93 -10.81
N VAL A 277 -4.36 -3.79 -10.23
CA VAL A 277 -3.01 -3.25 -10.30
C VAL A 277 -2.50 -3.09 -8.88
N HIS A 278 -1.41 -3.79 -8.57
CA HIS A 278 -0.78 -3.73 -7.26
C HIS A 278 0.63 -3.17 -7.39
N PHE A 279 0.85 -1.98 -6.82
CA PHE A 279 2.19 -1.43 -6.70
C PHE A 279 2.79 -1.82 -5.35
N VAL A 280 4.05 -2.22 -5.30
CA VAL A 280 4.74 -2.70 -4.08
C VAL A 280 6.06 -1.98 -3.87
N ALA A 281 6.47 -1.81 -2.61
CA ALA A 281 7.66 -1.08 -2.21
C ALA A 281 8.92 -1.97 -2.25
N GLY A 282 9.97 -1.50 -2.94
CA GLY A 282 11.24 -2.21 -3.12
C GLY A 282 12.24 -2.07 -1.97
N HIS A 283 12.11 -1.05 -1.11
CA HIS A 283 13.05 -0.78 -0.01
C HIS A 283 12.43 -0.89 1.40
N GLU A 284 11.24 -1.48 1.53
CA GLU A 284 10.65 -1.73 2.85
C GLU A 284 11.28 -2.96 3.52
N VAL A 285 11.53 -2.87 4.83
CA VAL A 285 12.25 -3.89 5.65
C VAL A 285 11.57 -4.22 6.98
N ARG A 286 10.63 -3.39 7.43
CA ARG A 286 10.03 -3.47 8.78
C ARG A 286 9.22 -4.74 9.02
N ALA A 287 9.32 -5.28 10.23
CA ALA A 287 8.58 -6.41 10.75
C ALA A 287 7.09 -6.19 10.86
N ALA A 288 6.70 -4.96 11.20
CA ALA A 288 5.32 -4.55 11.20
C ALA A 288 4.68 -4.47 9.79
N PHE A 289 5.48 -4.54 8.70
CA PHE A 289 5.03 -4.30 7.32
C PHE A 289 5.37 -5.44 6.34
N PRO A 290 4.98 -6.71 6.62
CA PRO A 290 5.07 -7.76 5.61
C PRO A 290 4.20 -7.41 4.38
N LEU A 291 4.64 -7.87 3.21
CA LEU A 291 3.89 -7.67 1.96
C LEU A 291 2.92 -8.83 1.74
N ASP A 292 1.67 -8.52 1.42
CA ASP A 292 0.74 -9.48 0.81
C ASP A 292 0.79 -9.33 -0.71
N SER A 293 1.52 -10.21 -1.40
CA SER A 293 1.61 -10.21 -2.87
C SER A 293 0.27 -10.60 -3.50
N VAL A 294 0.05 -10.22 -4.77
CA VAL A 294 -1.05 -10.80 -5.57
C VAL A 294 -0.71 -12.19 -6.12
N ARG A 295 0.54 -12.64 -5.99
CA ARG A 295 0.96 -13.99 -6.40
C ARG A 295 0.30 -15.03 -5.50
N ILE A 296 -0.25 -16.07 -6.12
CA ILE A 296 -0.80 -17.26 -5.48
C ILE A 296 0.16 -18.40 -5.76
N GLU A 297 0.85 -18.85 -4.73
CA GLU A 297 1.93 -19.82 -4.79
C GLU A 297 3.00 -19.41 -5.82
N GLN A 298 2.98 -20.04 -7.00
CA GLN A 298 3.92 -19.82 -8.11
C GLN A 298 3.31 -19.05 -9.28
N ALA A 299 2.02 -18.70 -9.23
CA ALA A 299 1.30 -18.08 -10.34
C ALA A 299 0.75 -16.70 -9.97
N TYR A 300 0.72 -15.80 -10.95
CA TYR A 300 0.04 -14.51 -10.82
C TYR A 300 -1.32 -14.61 -11.50
N PRO A 301 -2.41 -14.16 -10.85
CA PRO A 301 -3.74 -14.14 -11.45
C PRO A 301 -3.75 -13.40 -12.80
N PRO A 302 -4.47 -13.89 -13.82
CA PRO A 302 -4.48 -13.29 -15.16
C PRO A 302 -5.04 -11.85 -15.17
N ASN A 303 -5.87 -11.53 -14.19
CA ASN A 303 -6.47 -10.22 -14.00
C ASN A 303 -5.63 -9.29 -13.10
N ALA A 304 -4.46 -9.72 -12.61
CA ALA A 304 -3.63 -8.94 -11.69
C ALA A 304 -2.25 -8.62 -12.27
N ARG A 305 -1.80 -7.37 -12.10
CA ARG A 305 -0.44 -6.94 -12.41
C ARG A 305 0.23 -6.37 -11.17
N GLU A 306 1.39 -6.92 -10.81
CA GLU A 306 2.22 -6.44 -9.71
C GLU A 306 3.43 -5.67 -10.23
N VAL A 307 3.68 -4.47 -9.70
CA VAL A 307 4.82 -3.62 -10.06
C VAL A 307 5.58 -3.18 -8.83
N MET A 308 6.87 -3.49 -8.76
CA MET A 308 7.71 -3.05 -7.65
C MET A 308 8.42 -1.74 -7.97
N TYR A 309 8.10 -0.69 -7.23
CA TYR A 309 8.76 0.62 -7.33
C TYR A 309 9.88 0.74 -6.30
N PRO A 310 10.91 1.54 -6.59
CA PRO A 310 11.85 1.96 -5.57
C PRO A 310 11.14 2.79 -4.49
N GLY A 311 11.64 2.69 -3.26
CA GLY A 311 11.17 3.42 -2.09
C GLY A 311 10.68 2.50 -0.98
N ALA A 312 10.55 3.05 0.23
CA ALA A 312 9.86 2.40 1.34
C ALA A 312 8.32 2.43 1.18
N HIS A 313 7.59 1.89 2.15
CA HIS A 313 6.13 1.78 2.13
C HIS A 313 5.39 3.09 1.76
N SER A 314 5.72 4.19 2.45
CA SER A 314 5.10 5.50 2.20
C SER A 314 5.80 6.33 1.12
N ASP A 315 6.97 5.91 0.64
CA ASP A 315 7.53 6.42 -0.63
C ASP A 315 6.72 5.93 -1.83
N LEU A 316 5.98 4.83 -1.67
CA LEU A 316 5.04 4.33 -2.66
C LEU A 316 3.63 4.90 -2.45
N GLY A 317 3.05 4.69 -1.27
CA GLY A 317 1.64 5.02 -1.01
C GLY A 317 1.38 6.48 -0.65
N GLY A 318 2.42 7.25 -0.32
CA GLY A 318 2.30 8.57 0.31
C GLY A 318 2.16 8.47 1.84
N GLY A 319 2.06 9.62 2.51
CA GLY A 319 1.95 9.70 3.98
C GLY A 319 3.15 10.35 4.69
N TYR A 320 4.30 10.46 4.04
CA TYR A 320 5.46 11.17 4.61
C TYR A 320 5.25 12.68 4.59
N ALA A 321 5.52 13.32 5.73
CA ALA A 321 5.59 14.76 5.82
C ALA A 321 6.82 15.28 5.05
N PRO A 322 6.77 16.51 4.51
CA PRO A 322 7.95 17.14 3.93
C PRO A 322 9.12 17.13 4.91
N ASN A 323 10.30 16.76 4.41
CA ASN A 323 11.54 16.64 5.17
C ASN A 323 11.53 15.58 6.29
N ALA A 324 10.57 14.64 6.31
CA ALA A 324 10.58 13.52 7.25
C ALA A 324 11.87 12.70 7.08
N VAL A 325 12.59 12.46 8.19
CA VAL A 325 13.93 11.85 8.19
C VAL A 325 14.91 12.47 7.17
N GLY A 326 14.72 13.75 6.87
CA GLY A 326 15.56 14.51 5.94
C GLY A 326 15.35 14.21 4.45
N ILE A 327 14.26 13.56 4.06
CA ILE A 327 13.96 13.19 2.67
C ILE A 327 12.80 14.04 2.13
N SER A 328 12.82 14.36 0.82
CA SER A 328 11.77 15.14 0.12
C SER A 328 11.39 16.44 0.84
N ALA A 329 12.24 17.46 0.73
CA ALA A 329 12.14 18.68 1.54
C ALA A 329 10.85 19.50 1.32
N THR A 330 10.22 19.39 0.15
CA THR A 330 8.97 20.08 -0.17
C THR A 330 7.84 19.10 -0.52
N VAL A 331 6.60 19.58 -0.59
CA VAL A 331 5.42 18.78 -0.96
C VAL A 331 5.40 18.32 -2.42
N ALA A 332 6.23 18.90 -3.29
CA ALA A 332 6.33 18.54 -4.70
C ALA A 332 7.39 17.45 -4.99
N ASP A 333 8.30 17.22 -4.03
CA ASP A 333 9.42 16.29 -4.14
C ASP A 333 9.10 14.80 -3.86
N PRO A 334 8.05 14.40 -3.10
CA PRO A 334 7.89 13.02 -2.68
C PRO A 334 7.86 12.04 -3.84
N LEU A 335 8.67 10.99 -3.71
CA LEU A 335 8.74 9.90 -4.68
C LEU A 335 7.36 9.29 -4.97
N ALA A 336 6.48 9.28 -3.96
CA ALA A 336 5.11 8.75 -4.03
C ALA A 336 4.24 9.38 -5.12
N ILE A 337 4.55 10.59 -5.60
CA ILE A 337 3.78 11.20 -6.70
C ILE A 337 3.89 10.37 -7.98
N ILE A 338 5.05 9.75 -8.26
CA ILE A 338 5.27 8.90 -9.45
C ILE A 338 4.30 7.70 -9.50
N PRO A 339 4.25 6.81 -8.49
CA PRO A 339 3.29 5.71 -8.47
C PRO A 339 1.84 6.20 -8.39
N GLY A 340 1.56 7.34 -7.73
CA GLY A 340 0.21 7.94 -7.73
C GLY A 340 -0.26 8.33 -9.13
N ALA A 341 0.60 9.00 -9.90
CA ALA A 341 0.35 9.40 -11.29
C ALA A 341 0.18 8.17 -12.21
N ASN A 342 1.03 7.16 -12.05
CA ASN A 342 0.93 5.93 -12.83
C ASN A 342 -0.36 5.14 -12.51
N MET A 343 -0.79 5.09 -11.24
CA MET A 343 -2.06 4.46 -10.87
C MET A 343 -3.26 5.24 -11.43
N TYR A 344 -3.22 6.57 -11.41
CA TYR A 344 -4.23 7.42 -12.06
C TYR A 344 -4.33 7.07 -13.56
N GLN A 345 -3.19 6.92 -14.23
CA GLN A 345 -3.16 6.56 -15.65
C GLN A 345 -3.70 5.14 -15.89
N ASP A 346 -3.27 4.15 -15.10
CA ASP A 346 -3.72 2.76 -15.24
C ASP A 346 -5.24 2.63 -15.02
N ALA A 347 -5.77 3.29 -13.98
CA ALA A 347 -7.21 3.36 -13.71
C ALA A 347 -7.98 4.05 -14.85
N ARG A 348 -7.43 5.14 -15.40
CA ARG A 348 -8.00 5.79 -16.59
C ARG A 348 -8.00 4.85 -17.80
N VAL A 349 -6.96 4.07 -18.03
CA VAL A 349 -6.93 3.08 -19.12
C VAL A 349 -7.98 1.98 -18.90
N ALA A 350 -8.20 1.56 -17.65
CA ALA A 350 -9.22 0.57 -17.29
C ALA A 350 -10.67 1.10 -17.34
N GLY A 351 -10.88 2.37 -17.69
CA GLY A 351 -12.22 2.94 -17.77
C GLY A 351 -12.83 3.35 -16.43
N VAL A 352 -12.02 3.50 -15.38
CA VAL A 352 -12.46 4.08 -14.11
C VAL A 352 -12.97 5.52 -14.36
N ALA A 353 -14.01 5.92 -13.62
CA ALA A 353 -14.64 7.24 -13.70
C ALA A 353 -13.83 8.38 -13.04
N LEU A 354 -12.50 8.34 -13.19
CA LEU A 354 -11.62 9.47 -12.88
C LEU A 354 -11.82 10.60 -13.89
N ASN A 355 -11.79 11.85 -13.46
CA ASN A 355 -11.79 13.01 -14.35
C ASN A 355 -10.57 12.98 -15.29
N SER A 356 -10.73 13.46 -16.52
CA SER A 356 -9.60 13.56 -17.46
C SER A 356 -8.63 14.64 -17.02
N TRP A 357 -7.36 14.53 -17.40
CA TRP A 357 -6.32 15.50 -17.02
C TRP A 357 -6.74 16.96 -17.27
N SER A 358 -7.34 17.23 -18.43
CA SER A 358 -7.83 18.55 -18.80
C SER A 358 -9.01 19.08 -17.96
N ARG A 359 -9.73 18.20 -17.25
CA ARG A 359 -10.86 18.52 -16.37
C ARG A 359 -10.45 18.63 -14.91
N LEU A 360 -9.23 18.20 -14.55
CA LEU A 360 -8.73 18.32 -13.18
C LEU A 360 -8.35 19.79 -12.90
N PRO A 361 -8.78 20.36 -11.77
CA PRO A 361 -8.27 21.63 -11.26
C PRO A 361 -6.73 21.62 -11.15
N THR A 362 -6.11 22.80 -11.24
CA THR A 362 -4.64 22.94 -11.20
C THR A 362 -4.01 22.29 -9.98
N TRP A 363 -4.62 22.41 -8.80
CA TRP A 363 -4.10 21.80 -7.58
C TRP A 363 -4.16 20.25 -7.60
N GLN A 364 -5.18 19.64 -8.22
CA GLN A 364 -5.26 18.19 -8.38
C GLN A 364 -4.24 17.67 -9.41
N ARG A 365 -3.95 18.47 -10.44
CA ARG A 365 -2.85 18.16 -11.37
C ARG A 365 -1.50 18.25 -10.67
N ALA A 366 -1.30 19.24 -9.80
CA ALA A 366 -0.07 19.37 -9.01
C ALA A 366 0.16 18.14 -8.11
N ASP A 367 -0.88 17.63 -7.44
CA ASP A 367 -0.83 16.41 -6.62
C ASP A 367 -0.32 15.17 -7.39
N LEU A 368 -0.52 15.14 -8.71
CA LEU A 368 -0.16 14.05 -9.62
C LEU A 368 0.99 14.42 -10.59
N THR A 369 1.65 15.57 -10.38
CA THR A 369 2.79 16.01 -11.19
C THR A 369 4.04 16.00 -10.32
N PRO A 370 4.93 15.00 -10.45
CA PRO A 370 6.17 14.96 -9.68
C PRO A 370 7.10 16.11 -10.09
N ALA A 371 7.92 16.59 -9.16
CA ALA A 371 8.97 17.56 -9.48
C ALA A 371 9.92 17.04 -10.57
N THR A 372 10.42 17.94 -11.41
CA THR A 372 11.33 17.59 -12.52
C THR A 372 12.57 16.85 -12.02
N GLU A 373 13.09 17.29 -10.88
CA GLU A 373 14.25 16.67 -10.25
C GLU A 373 13.95 15.24 -9.76
N THR A 374 12.81 15.03 -9.10
CA THR A 374 12.34 13.70 -8.70
C THR A 374 12.22 12.77 -9.91
N VAL A 375 11.69 13.23 -11.04
CA VAL A 375 11.63 12.44 -12.29
C VAL A 375 13.01 12.12 -12.84
N ARG A 376 13.92 13.10 -12.85
CA ARG A 376 15.30 12.92 -13.32
C ARG A 376 16.03 11.88 -12.48
N SER A 377 16.00 12.02 -11.16
CA SER A 377 16.63 11.13 -10.21
C SER A 377 16.04 9.71 -10.26
N PHE A 378 14.71 9.58 -10.26
CA PHE A 378 14.02 8.30 -10.45
C PHE A 378 14.45 7.59 -11.75
N ASN A 379 14.43 8.30 -12.88
CA ASN A 379 14.79 7.71 -14.16
C ASN A 379 16.27 7.32 -14.24
N ALA A 380 17.16 8.13 -13.64
CA ALA A 380 18.59 7.83 -13.58
C ALA A 380 18.85 6.59 -12.71
N TYR A 381 18.18 6.50 -11.56
CA TYR A 381 18.23 5.32 -10.70
C TYR A 381 17.71 4.08 -11.42
N MET A 382 16.53 4.13 -12.03
CA MET A 382 15.95 2.96 -12.74
C MET A 382 16.86 2.44 -13.85
N LYS A 383 17.52 3.34 -14.60
CA LYS A 383 18.51 2.95 -15.61
C LYS A 383 19.78 2.35 -14.99
N SER A 384 20.28 2.96 -13.91
CA SER A 384 21.52 2.54 -13.27
C SER A 384 21.37 1.22 -12.50
N ALA A 385 20.23 0.98 -11.87
CA ALA A 385 19.96 -0.21 -11.08
C ALA A 385 19.71 -1.43 -11.97
N GLY A 386 19.18 -1.23 -13.18
CA GLY A 386 19.04 -2.30 -14.18
C GLY A 386 18.18 -3.48 -13.71
N ILE A 387 17.26 -3.26 -12.77
CA ILE A 387 16.48 -4.34 -12.13
C ILE A 387 15.49 -4.92 -13.13
N THR A 388 15.54 -6.24 -13.30
CA THR A 388 14.67 -6.99 -14.20
C THR A 388 13.43 -7.51 -13.48
N SER A 389 12.43 -7.92 -14.28
CA SER A 389 11.23 -8.59 -13.75
C SER A 389 11.56 -10.01 -13.27
N GLY A 390 10.78 -10.50 -12.30
CA GLY A 390 11.01 -11.83 -11.73
C GLY A 390 10.04 -12.14 -10.58
N PRO A 391 10.24 -13.27 -9.88
CA PRO A 391 9.56 -13.55 -8.61
C PRO A 391 9.68 -12.36 -7.65
N VAL A 392 8.61 -12.05 -6.92
CA VAL A 392 8.53 -10.87 -6.04
C VAL A 392 9.71 -10.78 -5.05
N GLU A 393 10.19 -11.91 -4.52
CA GLU A 393 11.35 -11.94 -3.64
C GLU A 393 12.66 -11.56 -4.33
N ASP A 394 12.85 -12.02 -5.57
CA ASP A 394 14.07 -11.72 -6.35
C ASP A 394 14.12 -10.25 -6.77
N VAL A 395 12.97 -9.70 -7.15
CA VAL A 395 12.86 -8.27 -7.46
C VAL A 395 13.13 -7.44 -6.19
N HIS A 396 12.56 -7.81 -5.03
CA HIS A 396 12.83 -7.12 -3.76
C HIS A 396 14.31 -7.18 -3.37
N ARG A 397 14.96 -8.36 -3.50
CA ARG A 397 16.42 -8.49 -3.29
C ARG A 397 17.21 -7.57 -4.21
N SER A 398 16.81 -7.46 -5.48
CA SER A 398 17.49 -6.62 -6.47
C SER A 398 17.38 -5.12 -6.17
N TYR A 399 16.31 -4.67 -5.50
CA TYR A 399 16.19 -3.31 -4.96
C TYR A 399 17.00 -3.14 -3.66
N MET A 400 16.95 -4.12 -2.76
CA MET A 400 17.61 -4.04 -1.45
C MET A 400 19.14 -4.12 -1.53
N ALA A 401 19.70 -4.89 -2.46
CA ALA A 401 21.15 -5.06 -2.61
C ALA A 401 21.91 -3.72 -2.82
N PRO A 402 21.55 -2.86 -3.78
CA PRO A 402 22.20 -1.56 -3.93
C PRO A 402 21.91 -0.63 -2.74
N TYR A 403 20.70 -0.67 -2.15
CA TYR A 403 20.39 0.15 -0.98
C TYR A 403 21.25 -0.21 0.24
N LEU A 404 21.40 -1.50 0.54
CA LEU A 404 22.27 -1.97 1.63
C LEU A 404 23.75 -1.78 1.32
N SER A 405 24.14 -1.79 0.05
CA SER A 405 25.51 -1.46 -0.36
C SER A 405 25.83 0.02 -0.14
N TYR A 406 24.88 0.91 -0.43
CA TYR A 406 24.97 2.33 -0.06
C TYR A 406 25.05 2.52 1.46
N ARG A 407 24.19 1.83 2.24
CA ARG A 407 24.26 1.87 3.71
C ARG A 407 25.58 1.32 4.23
N PHE A 408 26.12 0.26 3.63
CA PHE A 408 27.42 -0.31 3.98
C PHE A 408 28.56 0.67 3.67
N LYS A 409 28.53 1.37 2.53
CA LYS A 409 29.52 2.40 2.15
C LYS A 409 29.65 3.49 3.22
N TYR A 410 28.52 3.94 3.77
CA TYR A 410 28.44 5.04 4.74
C TYR A 410 28.18 4.60 6.19
N ARG A 411 28.34 3.31 6.49
CA ARG A 411 28.01 2.72 7.80
C ARG A 411 28.73 3.36 9.01
N ASN A 412 29.85 4.02 8.76
CA ASN A 412 30.70 4.65 9.78
C ASN A 412 30.47 6.15 9.94
N ASP A 413 30.05 6.81 8.87
CA ASP A 413 29.80 8.25 8.86
C ASP A 413 28.79 8.59 7.76
N ASN A 414 27.58 8.92 8.18
CA ASN A 414 26.50 9.42 7.33
C ASN A 414 26.28 10.94 7.51
N SER A 415 27.09 11.62 8.33
CA SER A 415 26.84 13.00 8.77
C SER A 415 26.85 14.01 7.62
N LYS A 416 27.56 13.67 6.53
CA LYS A 416 27.69 14.47 5.31
C LYS A 416 26.67 14.13 4.23
N LEU A 417 25.86 13.08 4.44
CA LEU A 417 24.87 12.68 3.45
C LEU A 417 23.71 13.68 3.40
N PRO A 418 23.11 13.93 2.22
CA PRO A 418 22.12 14.99 2.07
C PRO A 418 20.94 14.86 3.04
N PHE A 419 20.41 13.64 3.24
CA PHE A 419 19.32 13.40 4.18
C PHE A 419 19.70 13.72 5.62
N TYR A 420 20.90 13.35 6.07
CA TYR A 420 21.34 13.61 7.44
C TYR A 420 21.52 15.11 7.67
N VAL A 421 22.09 15.83 6.71
CA VAL A 421 22.29 17.29 6.79
C VAL A 421 20.94 18.00 6.96
N ARG A 422 19.92 17.61 6.20
CA ARG A 422 18.57 18.19 6.24
C ARG A 422 17.72 17.77 7.44
N ALA A 423 18.00 16.61 8.03
CA ALA A 423 17.23 16.07 9.14
C ALA A 423 17.29 17.00 10.37
N ASN A 424 16.16 17.14 11.06
CA ASN A 424 16.10 17.81 12.36
C ASN A 424 16.79 16.97 13.46
N ALA A 425 16.92 17.52 14.66
CA ALA A 425 17.62 16.86 15.76
C ALA A 425 17.00 15.51 16.17
N ALA A 426 15.67 15.40 16.17
CA ALA A 426 14.98 14.16 16.51
C ALA A 426 15.22 13.09 15.44
N ASP A 427 15.04 13.43 14.17
CA ASP A 427 15.28 12.52 13.05
C ASP A 427 16.73 12.03 12.99
N LYS A 428 17.70 12.91 13.27
CA LYS A 428 19.12 12.53 13.40
C LYS A 428 19.33 11.46 14.47
N SER A 429 18.63 11.55 15.60
CA SER A 429 18.70 10.53 16.64
C SER A 429 18.15 9.17 16.19
N TYR A 430 17.09 9.16 15.38
CA TYR A 430 16.51 7.91 14.86
C TYR A 430 17.39 7.28 13.78
N ILE A 431 17.96 8.11 12.90
CA ILE A 431 18.93 7.68 11.89
C ILE A 431 20.20 7.11 12.55
N ALA A 432 20.65 7.71 13.67
CA ALA A 432 21.79 7.20 14.43
C ALA A 432 21.51 5.77 14.92
N ILE A 433 20.33 5.51 15.49
CA ILE A 433 19.92 4.16 15.94
C ILE A 433 19.99 3.15 14.78
N THR A 434 19.40 3.46 13.61
CA THR A 434 19.43 2.51 12.48
C THR A 434 20.83 2.30 11.90
N SER A 435 21.72 3.28 12.05
CA SER A 435 23.11 3.20 11.60
C SER A 435 23.99 2.41 12.57
N GLU A 436 23.81 2.60 13.88
CA GLU A 436 24.50 1.83 14.92
C GLU A 436 24.08 0.36 14.88
N THR A 437 22.77 0.10 14.77
CA THR A 437 22.22 -1.26 14.73
C THR A 437 22.59 -2.03 13.45
N PHE A 438 22.91 -1.32 12.35
CA PHE A 438 23.48 -1.92 11.15
C PHE A 438 24.79 -2.66 11.45
N ASN A 439 25.75 -1.98 12.10
CA ASN A 439 27.03 -2.57 12.49
C ASN A 439 26.87 -3.56 13.65
N ALA A 440 25.99 -3.28 14.62
CA ALA A 440 25.76 -4.16 15.76
C ALA A 440 25.27 -5.56 15.32
N ARG A 441 24.38 -5.64 14.32
CA ARG A 441 23.93 -6.94 13.79
C ARG A 441 25.08 -7.72 13.15
N LEU A 442 25.90 -7.06 12.33
CA LEU A 442 27.06 -7.69 11.70
C LEU A 442 28.05 -8.20 12.75
N GLN A 443 28.37 -7.38 13.75
CA GLN A 443 29.29 -7.75 14.83
C GLN A 443 28.78 -8.94 15.64
N ARG A 444 27.47 -9.00 15.90
CA ARG A 444 26.83 -10.08 16.66
C ARG A 444 26.81 -11.40 15.86
N LYS A 445 26.50 -11.34 14.56
CA LYS A 445 26.36 -12.54 13.72
C LYS A 445 27.68 -13.03 13.12
N PHE A 446 28.68 -12.16 13.00
CA PHE A 446 30.01 -12.49 12.48
C PHE A 446 31.11 -12.18 13.52
N SER A 447 30.86 -12.54 14.79
CA SER A 447 31.73 -12.21 15.93
C SER A 447 33.11 -12.86 15.87
N ALA A 448 33.25 -13.96 15.12
CA ALA A 448 34.52 -14.64 14.95
C ALA A 448 35.43 -13.98 13.90
N TYR A 449 34.90 -13.07 13.07
CA TYR A 449 35.72 -12.34 12.11
C TYR A 449 36.59 -11.29 12.85
N PRO A 450 37.91 -11.27 12.63
CA PRO A 450 38.84 -10.50 13.47
C PRO A 450 38.76 -8.98 13.28
N ILE A 451 38.19 -8.53 12.16
CA ILE A 451 38.00 -7.11 11.85
C ILE A 451 36.59 -6.72 12.27
N ARG A 452 36.43 -5.59 12.98
CA ARG A 452 35.12 -5.10 13.42
C ARG A 452 34.37 -4.45 12.25
N PRO A 453 33.03 -4.49 12.19
CA PRO A 453 32.25 -3.88 11.10
C PRO A 453 32.50 -2.39 10.89
N ASN A 454 32.91 -1.66 11.94
CA ASN A 454 33.23 -0.25 11.84
C ASN A 454 34.62 0.06 11.28
N ASP A 455 35.47 -0.95 11.08
CA ASP A 455 36.75 -0.79 10.42
C ASP A 455 36.55 -0.66 8.90
N PRO A 456 37.19 0.32 8.22
CA PRO A 456 37.15 0.43 6.77
C PRO A 456 37.60 -0.84 6.01
N LYS A 457 38.47 -1.65 6.61
CA LYS A 457 38.98 -2.92 6.04
C LYS A 457 38.03 -4.10 6.23
N TYR A 458 36.88 -3.92 6.89
CA TYR A 458 35.92 -4.98 7.10
C TYR A 458 35.36 -5.51 5.78
N SER A 459 35.59 -6.80 5.50
CA SER A 459 35.00 -7.51 4.37
C SER A 459 33.79 -8.31 4.82
N LEU A 460 32.60 -7.88 4.41
CA LEU A 460 31.34 -8.56 4.72
C LEU A 460 31.30 -9.97 4.10
N THR A 461 31.86 -10.13 2.91
CA THR A 461 31.96 -11.42 2.22
C THR A 461 32.85 -12.39 3.00
N ASP A 462 34.04 -11.96 3.41
CA ASP A 462 34.97 -12.82 4.17
C ASP A 462 34.40 -13.18 5.55
N ALA A 463 33.71 -12.24 6.19
CA ALA A 463 33.02 -12.46 7.46
C ALA A 463 31.93 -13.54 7.35
N ALA A 464 31.11 -13.48 6.29
CA ALA A 464 30.09 -14.49 6.01
C ALA A 464 30.70 -15.85 5.66
N ASP A 465 31.79 -15.89 4.88
CA ASP A 465 32.50 -17.12 4.53
C ASP A 465 33.15 -17.79 5.73
N MET A 466 33.78 -17.01 6.60
CA MET A 466 34.37 -17.50 7.85
C MET A 466 33.30 -18.10 8.75
N GLN A 467 32.16 -17.42 8.92
CA GLN A 467 31.05 -17.92 9.73
C GLN A 467 30.54 -19.26 9.19
N ARG A 468 30.35 -19.40 7.87
CA ARG A 468 29.95 -20.67 7.25
C ARG A 468 30.95 -21.80 7.50
N LYS A 469 32.26 -21.51 7.41
CA LYS A 469 33.33 -22.49 7.70
C LYS A 469 33.35 -22.91 9.16
N LEU A 470 33.07 -21.99 10.09
CA LEU A 470 33.00 -22.28 11.52
C LEU A 470 31.78 -23.12 11.89
N ALA A 471 30.60 -22.78 11.35
CA ALA A 471 29.40 -23.60 11.53
C ALA A 471 29.62 -25.03 11.02
N LYS A 472 30.33 -25.17 9.90
CA LYS A 472 30.82 -26.46 9.38
C LYS A 472 31.73 -27.20 10.35
N ALA A 473 32.79 -26.55 10.81
CA ALA A 473 33.74 -27.16 11.74
C ALA A 473 33.11 -27.56 13.09
N ALA A 474 32.10 -26.81 13.54
CA ALA A 474 31.38 -27.06 14.79
C ALA A 474 30.23 -28.09 14.66
N GLY A 475 29.97 -28.63 13.46
CA GLY A 475 28.84 -29.54 13.23
C GLY A 475 27.46 -28.87 13.30
N LEU A 476 27.39 -27.54 13.25
CA LEU A 476 26.17 -26.74 13.37
C LEU A 476 25.55 -26.37 12.02
N GLU A 477 26.04 -26.94 10.90
CA GLU A 477 25.54 -26.64 9.55
C GLU A 477 24.03 -26.86 9.40
N ALA A 478 23.47 -27.86 10.08
CA ALA A 478 22.03 -28.13 10.05
C ALA A 478 21.24 -27.01 10.75
N GLN A 479 21.73 -26.51 11.89
CA GLN A 479 21.11 -25.41 12.61
C GLN A 479 21.20 -24.10 11.83
N ASP A 480 22.36 -23.79 11.26
CA ASP A 480 22.55 -22.60 10.42
C ASP A 480 21.67 -22.64 9.17
N ARG A 481 21.49 -23.82 8.53
CA ARG A 481 20.58 -24.00 7.39
C ARG A 481 19.12 -23.80 7.77
N ASN A 482 18.75 -24.13 9.00
CA ASN A 482 17.38 -23.99 9.50
C ASN A 482 17.07 -22.57 10.03
N ASP A 483 18.09 -21.75 10.35
CA ASP A 483 17.90 -20.32 10.68
C ASP A 483 17.69 -19.50 9.39
N GLY A 484 16.42 -19.35 8.99
CA GLY A 484 16.05 -18.59 7.80
C GLY A 484 16.52 -17.13 7.82
N ASN A 485 16.59 -16.49 8.99
CA ASN A 485 17.07 -15.10 9.11
C ASN A 485 18.57 -15.00 8.87
N LEU A 486 19.34 -16.00 9.29
CA LEU A 486 20.77 -16.08 9.05
C LEU A 486 21.08 -16.42 7.58
N GLN A 487 20.32 -17.33 6.97
CA GLN A 487 20.43 -17.63 5.53
C GLN A 487 20.15 -16.39 4.66
N GLN A 488 19.12 -15.61 5.00
CA GLN A 488 18.85 -14.34 4.33
C GLN A 488 20.00 -13.35 4.50
N LEU A 489 20.58 -13.24 5.71
CA LEU A 489 21.73 -12.37 5.95
C LEU A 489 22.93 -12.78 5.10
N TYR A 490 23.26 -14.07 5.02
CA TYR A 490 24.35 -14.56 4.16
C TYR A 490 24.10 -14.25 2.68
N HIS A 491 22.87 -14.50 2.21
CA HIS A 491 22.50 -14.24 0.84
C HIS A 491 22.64 -12.74 0.51
N MET A 492 22.08 -11.86 1.34
CA MET A 492 22.22 -10.43 1.14
C MET A 492 23.67 -9.97 1.23
N ALA A 493 24.44 -10.49 2.19
CA ALA A 493 25.87 -10.21 2.32
C ALA A 493 26.65 -10.53 1.03
N SER A 494 26.30 -11.62 0.33
CA SER A 494 26.92 -11.96 -0.96
C SER A 494 26.54 -11.02 -2.12
N LEU A 495 25.46 -10.25 -1.98
CA LEU A 495 25.01 -9.27 -2.97
C LEU A 495 25.52 -7.85 -2.69
N ILE A 496 26.12 -7.61 -1.53
CA ILE A 496 26.64 -6.29 -1.16
C ILE A 496 27.93 -6.00 -1.92
N ASP A 497 27.93 -4.90 -2.66
CA ASP A 497 29.08 -4.42 -3.40
C ASP A 497 29.00 -2.90 -3.55
N TYR A 498 29.63 -2.17 -2.62
CA TYR A 498 29.60 -0.71 -2.62
C TYR A 498 30.39 -0.09 -3.79
N SER A 499 31.24 -0.87 -4.48
CA SER A 499 31.96 -0.37 -5.67
C SER A 499 31.03 -0.18 -6.88
N LYS A 500 29.88 -0.87 -6.90
CA LYS A 500 28.85 -0.75 -7.93
C LYS A 500 27.86 0.38 -7.69
N ILE A 501 27.98 1.10 -6.57
CA ILE A 501 27.11 2.22 -6.26
C ILE A 501 27.51 3.42 -7.12
N THR A 502 26.63 3.76 -8.06
CA THR A 502 26.84 4.87 -8.99
C THR A 502 26.39 6.19 -8.38
N PRO A 503 26.87 7.35 -8.89
CA PRO A 503 26.39 8.65 -8.44
C PRO A 503 24.87 8.82 -8.54
N ALA A 504 24.23 8.21 -9.55
CA ALA A 504 22.78 8.23 -9.69
C ALA A 504 22.06 7.47 -8.57
N MET A 505 22.64 6.36 -8.09
CA MET A 505 22.11 5.63 -6.93
C MET A 505 22.28 6.42 -5.65
N GLU A 506 23.43 7.05 -5.44
CA GLU A 506 23.69 7.87 -4.24
C GLU A 506 22.76 9.08 -4.16
N GLU A 507 22.60 9.78 -5.29
CA GLU A 507 21.66 10.90 -5.40
C GLU A 507 20.23 10.45 -5.09
N PHE A 508 19.83 9.28 -5.61
CA PHE A 508 18.49 8.76 -5.39
C PHE A 508 18.25 8.36 -3.93
N PHE A 509 19.14 7.56 -3.34
CA PHE A 509 19.01 7.13 -1.95
C PHE A 509 19.15 8.29 -0.96
N GLY A 510 20.01 9.26 -1.23
CA GLY A 510 20.24 10.41 -0.38
C GLY A 510 19.11 11.44 -0.36
N ASN A 511 18.20 11.41 -1.35
CA ASN A 511 17.18 12.45 -1.51
C ASN A 511 15.73 11.94 -1.62
N HIS A 512 15.51 10.66 -1.95
CA HIS A 512 14.16 10.16 -2.27
C HIS A 512 13.74 8.87 -1.55
N VAL A 513 14.64 8.15 -0.86
CA VAL A 513 14.29 6.91 -0.15
C VAL A 513 14.35 7.14 1.35
N HIS A 514 13.22 7.01 2.04
CA HIS A 514 13.18 7.14 3.48
C HIS A 514 13.79 5.90 4.16
N ASP A 515 14.54 6.12 5.24
CA ASP A 515 14.85 5.06 6.19
C ASP A 515 13.57 4.71 6.96
N SER A 516 12.87 3.67 6.47
CA SER A 516 11.56 3.29 6.99
C SER A 516 11.60 2.92 8.47
N MET A 517 12.72 2.36 8.95
CA MET A 517 12.95 2.01 10.34
C MET A 517 13.12 3.27 11.20
N ALA A 518 13.95 4.22 10.77
CA ALA A 518 14.14 5.47 11.49
C ALA A 518 12.82 6.26 11.60
N GLY A 519 12.05 6.33 10.51
CA GLY A 519 10.72 6.94 10.52
C GLY A 519 9.75 6.23 11.47
N PHE A 520 9.81 4.90 11.58
CA PHE A 520 8.94 4.13 12.47
C PHE A 520 9.28 4.34 13.95
N ILE A 521 10.57 4.40 14.31
CA ILE A 521 11.01 4.76 15.67
C ILE A 521 10.44 6.13 16.08
N GLY A 522 10.47 7.11 15.17
CA GLY A 522 9.91 8.43 15.41
C GLY A 522 8.41 8.43 15.72
N MET A 523 7.64 7.50 15.14
CA MET A 523 6.20 7.38 15.41
C MET A 523 5.87 6.85 16.81
N GLY A 524 6.81 6.14 17.45
CA GLY A 524 6.61 5.56 18.78
C GLY A 524 6.79 6.53 19.94
N ARG A 525 7.42 7.70 19.73
CA ARG A 525 7.75 8.65 20.80
C ARG A 525 6.78 9.84 20.88
N PRO A 526 6.37 10.28 22.09
CA PRO A 526 6.75 9.81 23.43
C PRO A 526 5.74 8.78 24.00
N THR A 527 5.18 7.90 23.16
CA THR A 527 4.10 7.00 23.60
C THR A 527 4.65 5.78 24.38
N PHE A 528 3.77 5.09 25.10
CA PHE A 528 4.06 3.83 25.81
C PHE A 528 4.71 2.72 24.94
N PHE A 529 4.69 2.88 23.60
CA PHE A 529 5.25 1.96 22.61
C PHE A 529 6.64 2.32 22.11
N GLU A 530 7.36 3.22 22.79
CA GLU A 530 8.71 3.64 22.41
C GLU A 530 9.64 2.44 22.12
N ASN A 531 9.54 1.37 22.90
CA ASN A 531 10.37 0.19 22.72
C ASN A 531 9.88 -0.80 21.64
N SER A 532 8.62 -0.73 21.19
CA SER A 532 8.08 -1.68 20.20
C SER A 532 8.21 -1.20 18.75
N THR A 533 8.46 0.10 18.53
CA THR A 533 8.73 0.67 17.20
C THR A 533 10.21 0.65 16.81
N ASP A 534 11.12 0.53 17.79
CA ASP A 534 12.51 0.13 17.58
C ASP A 534 12.59 -1.39 17.43
N GLU A 535 12.28 -1.88 16.23
CA GLU A 535 12.20 -3.32 15.98
C GLU A 535 13.53 -4.04 16.20
N TYR A 536 14.68 -3.35 16.14
CA TYR A 536 15.97 -3.98 16.44
C TYR A 536 16.03 -4.41 17.91
N LYS A 537 15.47 -3.64 18.84
CA LYS A 537 15.37 -4.07 20.25
C LYS A 537 14.48 -5.29 20.44
N VAL A 538 13.50 -5.48 19.55
CA VAL A 538 12.53 -6.58 19.65
C VAL A 538 13.05 -7.86 19.01
N ASN A 539 13.57 -7.79 17.78
CA ASN A 539 13.97 -8.97 16.98
C ASN A 539 15.49 -9.07 16.72
N GLY A 540 16.27 -8.02 16.99
CA GLY A 540 17.71 -7.96 16.72
C GLY A 540 18.09 -7.98 15.24
N LEU A 541 17.14 -7.75 14.33
CA LEU A 541 17.33 -7.82 12.89
C LEU A 541 17.65 -6.43 12.29
N GLY A 542 16.95 -5.38 12.70
CA GLY A 542 17.15 -4.03 12.15
C GLY A 542 17.00 -3.98 10.63
N ILE A 543 17.70 -3.06 9.97
CA ILE A 543 17.61 -2.83 8.51
C ILE A 543 18.11 -4.00 7.63
N TRP A 544 18.86 -4.93 8.21
CA TRP A 544 19.26 -6.18 7.55
C TRP A 544 18.12 -7.21 7.46
N ARG A 545 16.93 -6.88 7.97
CA ARG A 545 15.76 -7.73 7.83
C ARG A 545 15.29 -7.73 6.37
N PHE A 546 15.05 -8.92 5.83
CA PHE A 546 14.39 -9.06 4.55
C PHE A 546 12.87 -9.03 4.74
N ARG A 547 12.16 -8.38 3.82
CA ARG A 547 10.72 -8.23 3.95
C ARG A 547 10.06 -9.61 3.83
N LYS A 548 9.25 -9.97 4.83
CA LYS A 548 8.38 -11.15 4.73
C LYS A 548 7.35 -10.86 3.63
N ILE A 549 7.27 -11.75 2.64
CA ILE A 549 6.33 -11.65 1.52
C ILE A 549 5.43 -12.87 1.59
N PHE A 550 4.13 -12.63 1.73
CA PHE A 550 3.12 -13.67 1.69
C PHE A 550 2.58 -13.84 0.28
N ASN A 551 2.50 -15.10 -0.15
CA ASN A 551 2.00 -15.52 -1.46
C ASN A 551 1.12 -16.78 -1.40
N LYS A 552 0.79 -17.29 -0.20
CA LYS A 552 -0.01 -18.53 -0.03
C LYS A 552 -1.37 -18.27 0.64
N ASN A 553 -1.84 -17.03 0.63
CA ASN A 553 -2.93 -16.57 1.49
C ASN A 553 -4.31 -16.81 0.89
N GLY A 554 -4.61 -18.09 0.61
CA GLY A 554 -5.97 -18.57 0.32
C GLY A 554 -6.74 -18.93 1.58
#